data_AF-A0A819HU90-F1
#
_entry.id   AF-A0A819HU90-F1
#
_cell.length_a   1.000
_cell.length_b   1.000
_cell.length_c   1.000
_cell.angle_alpha   90.00
_cell.angle_beta   90.00
_cell.angle_gamma   90.00
#
_symmetry.space_group_name_H-M   'P 1'
#
loop_
_entity.id
_entity.type
_entity.pdbx_description
1 polymer ?
#
loop_
_entity_poly.entity_id
_entity_poly.type
_entity_poly.pdbx_seq_one_letter_code
_entity_poly.pdbx_strand_id
1 'polypeptide(L)'
;ASFQIDSCQFSPDEDLWHVKLHATDQGADIAAEYMAYQKKKTLESNIVLMLGNLLLEMGEYSKAESYFDTILNSENPNDEEVACIYVNCGRTQRLKGDFNRATTCYARALKLTVG
;
A
#
# COMPACT_ATOMS: atom_id res chain seq x y z
N ALA A 1 29.19 4.62 -1.79
CA ALA A 1 29.17 5.26 -3.12
C ALA A 1 28.03 4.64 -3.92
N SER A 2 27.13 5.46 -4.45
CA SER A 2 26.10 5.02 -5.40
C SER A 2 26.62 5.23 -6.84
N PHE A 3 26.04 4.52 -7.79
CA PHE A 3 26.40 4.63 -9.20
C PHE A 3 25.12 4.83 -10.01
N GLN A 4 25.16 5.74 -10.98
CA GLN A 4 24.06 5.95 -11.93
C GLN A 4 24.42 5.30 -13.26
N ILE A 5 23.43 4.64 -13.88
CA ILE A 5 23.59 4.02 -15.20
C ILE A 5 23.44 5.10 -16.28
N ASP A 6 24.50 5.30 -17.07
CA ASP A 6 24.50 6.23 -18.19
C ASP A 6 24.00 5.57 -19.47
N SER A 7 24.46 4.34 -19.72
CA SER A 7 24.06 3.56 -20.88
C SER A 7 24.25 2.07 -20.65
N CYS A 8 23.39 1.26 -21.26
CA CYS A 8 23.49 -0.19 -21.31
C CYS A 8 23.32 -0.63 -22.76
N GLN A 9 24.32 -1.28 -23.34
CA GLN A 9 24.33 -1.70 -24.74
C GLN A 9 24.81 -3.14 -24.84
N PHE A 10 24.10 -3.97 -25.60
CA PHE A 10 24.56 -5.32 -25.90
C PHE A 10 25.59 -5.26 -27.02
N SER A 11 26.74 -5.89 -26.81
CA SER A 11 27.78 -6.07 -27.81
C SER A 11 27.67 -7.48 -28.40
N PRO A 12 27.13 -7.65 -29.63
CA PRO A 12 26.97 -8.96 -30.24
C PRO A 12 28.31 -9.63 -30.55
N ASP A 13 29.34 -8.83 -30.83
CA ASP A 13 30.69 -9.32 -31.15
C ASP A 13 31.38 -9.95 -29.93
N GLU A 14 31.03 -9.49 -28.72
CA GLU A 14 31.58 -9.98 -27.46
C GLU A 14 30.61 -10.88 -26.69
N ASP A 15 29.37 -11.02 -27.16
CA ASP A 15 28.25 -11.69 -26.48
C ASP A 15 28.03 -11.22 -25.03
N LEU A 16 28.24 -9.92 -24.79
CA LEU A 16 28.23 -9.32 -23.45
C LEU A 16 27.54 -7.94 -23.45
N TRP A 17 27.01 -7.55 -22.29
CA TRP A 17 26.45 -6.22 -22.08
C TRP A 17 27.49 -5.24 -21.56
N HIS A 18 27.68 -4.12 -22.25
CA HIS A 18 28.48 -2.99 -21.79
C HIS A 18 27.58 -2.01 -21.03
N VAL A 19 27.86 -1.86 -19.73
CA VAL A 19 27.16 -0.92 -18.85
C VAL A 19 28.12 0.19 -18.46
N LYS A 20 27.80 1.43 -18.82
CA LYS A 20 28.55 2.62 -18.42
C LYS A 20 27.93 3.23 -17.18
N LEU A 21 28.75 3.47 -16.16
CA LEU A 21 28.36 4.01 -14.87
C LEU A 21 29.24 5.19 -14.50
N HIS A 22 28.69 6.15 -13.76
CA HIS A 22 29.47 7.15 -13.03
C HIS A 22 29.14 7.11 -11.54
N ALA A 23 30.14 7.41 -10.70
CA ALA A 23 29.95 7.52 -9.26
C ALA A 23 29.12 8.77 -8.94
N THR A 24 28.11 8.62 -8.09
CA THR A 24 27.22 9.69 -7.65
C THR A 24 26.93 9.54 -6.15
N ASP A 25 26.65 10.65 -5.51
CA ASP A 25 26.21 10.83 -4.14
C ASP A 25 24.68 11.00 -4.01
N GLN A 26 23.98 11.10 -5.15
CA GLN A 26 22.51 11.25 -5.22
C GLN A 26 21.72 10.04 -4.69
N GLY A 27 22.35 8.88 -4.47
CA GLY A 27 21.67 7.71 -3.92
C GLY A 27 21.04 7.96 -2.55
N ALA A 28 21.64 8.85 -1.75
CA ALA A 28 21.06 9.26 -0.47
C ALA A 28 19.79 10.11 -0.66
N ASP A 29 19.80 11.03 -1.63
CA ASP A 29 18.67 11.90 -1.93
C ASP A 29 17.48 11.11 -2.49
N ILE A 30 17.73 10.18 -3.42
CA ILE A 30 16.70 9.29 -3.97
C ILE A 30 16.08 8.42 -2.86
N ALA A 31 16.90 7.88 -1.97
CA ALA A 31 16.41 7.12 -0.82
C ALA A 31 15.56 7.99 0.11
N ALA A 32 15.97 9.23 0.37
CA ALA A 32 15.23 10.18 1.20
C ALA A 32 13.87 10.56 0.57
N GLU A 33 13.84 10.84 -0.74
CA GLU A 33 12.60 11.13 -1.47
C GLU A 33 11.64 9.93 -1.44
N TYR A 34 12.15 8.72 -1.66
CA TYR A 34 11.36 7.49 -1.56
C TYR A 34 10.79 7.29 -0.15
N MET A 35 11.60 7.48 0.89
CA MET A 35 11.15 7.39 2.28
C MET A 35 10.11 8.45 2.60
N ALA A 36 10.26 9.68 2.11
CA ALA A 36 9.30 10.75 2.30
C ALA A 36 7.96 10.44 1.61
N TYR A 37 8.01 9.91 0.39
CA TYR A 37 6.84 9.44 -0.34
C TYR A 37 6.11 8.34 0.42
N GLN A 38 6.82 7.30 0.88
CA GLN A 38 6.22 6.21 1.64
C GLN A 38 5.63 6.70 2.97
N LYS A 39 6.35 7.57 3.70
CA LYS A 39 5.86 8.16 4.94
C LYS A 39 4.57 8.94 4.74
N LYS A 40 4.49 9.74 3.66
CA LYS A 40 3.27 10.47 3.31
C LYS A 40 2.11 9.52 3.02
N LYS A 41 2.36 8.48 2.23
CA LYS A 41 1.35 7.47 1.88
C LYS A 41 0.83 6.70 3.10
N THR A 42 1.72 6.24 3.98
CA THR A 42 1.34 5.59 5.24
C THR A 42 0.54 6.54 6.14
N LEU A 43 0.88 7.83 6.18
CA LEU A 43 0.12 8.82 6.93
C LEU A 43 -1.30 9.02 6.37
N GLU A 44 -1.44 9.12 5.05
CA GLU A 44 -2.74 9.23 4.38
C GLU A 44 -3.62 8.00 4.68
N SER A 45 -3.05 6.79 4.56
CA SER A 45 -3.72 5.53 4.89
C SER A 45 -4.23 5.50 6.34
N ASN A 46 -3.38 5.89 7.30
CA ASN A 46 -3.77 5.97 8.72
C ASN A 46 -4.91 6.96 8.96
N ILE A 47 -4.90 8.12 8.33
CA ILE A 47 -5.97 9.12 8.46
C ILE A 47 -7.29 8.56 7.92
N VAL A 48 -7.27 7.90 6.77
CA VAL A 48 -8.46 7.28 6.17
C VAL A 48 -9.02 6.17 7.08
N LEU A 49 -8.17 5.34 7.68
CA LEU A 49 -8.59 4.33 8.66
C LEU A 49 -9.22 4.94 9.92
N MET A 50 -8.63 6.02 10.45
CA MET A 50 -9.18 6.73 11.61
C MET A 50 -10.54 7.35 11.30
N LEU A 51 -10.68 8.01 10.15
CA LEU A 51 -11.94 8.60 9.70
C LEU A 51 -13.01 7.54 9.47
N GLY A 52 -12.65 6.43 8.82
CA GLY A 52 -13.52 5.28 8.63
C GLY A 52 -14.05 4.74 9.96
N ASN A 53 -13.18 4.55 10.95
CA ASN A 53 -13.57 4.13 12.29
C ASN A 53 -14.53 5.11 12.98
N LEU A 54 -14.23 6.41 12.92
CA LEU A 54 -15.11 7.43 13.49
C LEU A 54 -16.50 7.40 12.83
N LEU A 55 -16.57 7.21 11.50
CA LEU A 55 -17.82 7.05 10.78
C LEU A 55 -18.58 5.78 11.21
N LEU A 56 -17.90 4.68 11.50
CA LEU A 56 -18.54 3.49 12.06
C LEU A 56 -19.15 3.76 13.44
N GLU A 57 -18.45 4.49 14.31
CA GLU A 57 -18.96 4.88 15.62
C GLU A 57 -20.17 5.82 15.52
N MET A 58 -20.22 6.65 14.48
CA MET A 58 -21.36 7.52 14.18
C MET A 58 -22.51 6.79 13.45
N GLY A 59 -22.37 5.49 13.13
CA GLY A 59 -23.37 4.73 12.37
C GLY A 59 -23.42 5.05 10.86
N GLU A 60 -22.46 5.82 10.37
CA GLU A 60 -22.34 6.30 8.99
C GLU A 60 -21.64 5.25 8.10
N TYR A 61 -22.21 4.05 8.07
CA TYR A 61 -21.51 2.88 7.53
C TYR A 61 -21.19 2.96 6.04
N SER A 62 -22.08 3.52 5.21
CA SER A 62 -21.85 3.65 3.77
C SER A 62 -20.71 4.63 3.47
N LYS A 63 -20.56 5.69 4.28
CA LYS A 63 -19.43 6.61 4.16
C LYS A 63 -18.13 5.93 4.56
N ALA A 64 -18.14 5.16 5.66
CA ALA A 64 -16.97 4.38 6.07
C ALA A 64 -16.53 3.41 4.97
N GLU A 65 -17.46 2.68 4.35
CA GLU A 65 -17.18 1.78 3.21
C GLU A 65 -16.56 2.54 2.02
N SER A 66 -17.08 3.72 1.67
CA SER A 66 -16.51 4.53 0.59
C SER A 66 -15.06 4.96 0.85
N TYR A 67 -14.70 5.25 2.11
CA TYR A 67 -13.32 5.56 2.48
C TYR A 67 -12.42 4.33 2.45
N PHE A 68 -12.95 3.17 2.82
CA PHE A 68 -12.20 1.92 2.73
C PHE A 68 -11.91 1.53 1.27
N ASP A 69 -12.87 1.77 0.37
CA ASP A 69 -12.72 1.52 -1.05
C ASP A 69 -11.62 2.39 -1.70
N THR A 70 -11.32 3.59 -1.18
CA THR A 70 -10.24 4.41 -1.76
C THR A 70 -8.87 3.78 -1.56
N ILE A 71 -8.63 3.14 -0.41
CA ILE A 71 -7.37 2.41 -0.15
C ILE A 71 -7.31 1.14 -0.99
N LEU A 72 -8.40 0.37 -1.03
CA LEU A 72 -8.48 -0.89 -1.78
C LEU A 72 -8.25 -0.69 -3.29
N ASN A 73 -8.62 0.48 -3.82
CA ASN A 73 -8.45 0.82 -5.24
C ASN A 73 -7.22 1.70 -5.52
N SER A 74 -6.33 1.90 -4.54
CA SER A 74 -5.08 2.64 -4.77
C SER A 74 -4.15 1.87 -5.72
N GLU A 75 -3.25 2.56 -6.43
CA GLU A 75 -2.41 1.95 -7.46
C GLU A 75 -1.47 0.85 -6.93
N ASN A 76 -1.09 0.91 -5.65
CA ASN A 76 -0.19 -0.05 -5.02
C ASN A 76 -0.57 -0.22 -3.54
N PRO A 77 -1.67 -0.92 -3.23
CA PRO A 77 -2.11 -1.05 -1.85
C PRO A 77 -1.16 -1.99 -1.09
N ASN A 78 -0.78 -1.61 0.13
CA ASN A 78 0.07 -2.46 0.97
C ASN A 78 -0.79 -3.58 1.62
N ASP A 79 -0.32 -4.83 1.62
CA ASP A 79 -1.08 -5.96 2.16
C ASP A 79 -1.49 -5.77 3.62
N GLU A 80 -0.64 -5.14 4.45
CA GLU A 80 -0.96 -4.82 5.84
C GLU A 80 -2.11 -3.80 5.94
N GLU A 81 -2.11 -2.78 5.07
CA GLU A 81 -3.18 -1.78 5.00
C GLU A 81 -4.49 -2.44 4.53
N VAL A 82 -4.42 -3.27 3.49
CA VAL A 82 -5.56 -4.00 2.95
C VAL A 82 -6.14 -4.95 3.99
N ALA A 83 -5.30 -5.65 4.77
CA ALA A 83 -5.76 -6.48 5.86
C ALA A 83 -6.51 -5.68 6.93
N CYS A 84 -5.96 -4.53 7.34
CA CYS A 84 -6.62 -3.63 8.29
C CYS A 84 -7.97 -3.13 7.76
N ILE A 85 -8.05 -2.79 6.49
CA ILE A 85 -9.30 -2.40 5.83
C ILE A 85 -10.32 -3.53 5.87
N TYR A 86 -9.94 -4.76 5.54
CA TYR A 86 -10.85 -5.91 5.61
C TYR A 86 -11.34 -6.19 7.03
N VAL A 87 -10.51 -5.97 8.06
CA VAL A 87 -10.95 -6.03 9.47
C VAL A 87 -12.05 -5.00 9.73
N ASN A 88 -11.86 -3.75 9.29
CA ASN A 88 -12.85 -2.71 9.50
C ASN A 88 -14.13 -2.94 8.69
N CYS A 89 -14.04 -3.42 7.44
CA CYS A 89 -15.20 -3.88 6.68
C CYS A 89 -15.95 -4.99 7.41
N GLY A 90 -15.23 -5.97 8.00
CA GLY A 90 -15.84 -7.01 8.81
C GLY A 90 -16.58 -6.47 10.04
N ARG A 91 -16.00 -5.45 10.71
CA ARG A 91 -16.65 -4.73 11.82
C ARG A 91 -17.91 -4.02 11.35
N THR A 92 -17.87 -3.33 10.20
CA THR A 92 -19.02 -2.66 9.60
C THR A 92 -20.18 -3.61 9.35
N GLN A 93 -19.92 -4.75 8.69
CA GLN A 93 -20.97 -5.73 8.39
C GLN A 93 -21.55 -6.34 9.67
N ARG A 94 -20.70 -6.60 10.68
CA ARG A 94 -21.15 -7.06 12.00
C ARG A 94 -22.08 -6.05 12.67
N LEU A 95 -21.76 -4.76 12.60
CA LEU A 95 -22.61 -3.69 13.14
C LEU A 95 -23.94 -3.55 12.38
N LYS A 96 -23.95 -3.84 11.08
CA LYS A 96 -25.17 -3.95 10.26
C LYS A 96 -25.97 -5.24 10.52
N GLY A 97 -25.44 -6.20 11.28
CA GLY A 97 -26.05 -7.50 11.56
C GLY A 97 -25.80 -8.58 10.48
N ASP A 98 -24.97 -8.30 9.47
CA ASP A 98 -24.62 -9.27 8.43
C ASP A 98 -23.35 -10.04 8.81
N PHE A 99 -23.54 -11.10 9.60
CA PHE A 99 -22.44 -11.93 10.10
C PHE A 99 -21.74 -12.75 9.00
N ASN A 100 -22.44 -13.09 7.91
CA ASN A 100 -21.86 -13.84 6.80
C ASN A 100 -20.84 -12.99 6.04
N ARG A 101 -21.21 -11.75 5.71
CA ARG A 101 -20.29 -10.81 5.07
C ARG A 101 -19.17 -10.41 6.03
N ALA A 102 -19.47 -10.23 7.32
CA ALA A 102 -18.43 -9.98 8.32
C ALA A 102 -17.35 -11.07 8.34
N THR A 103 -17.77 -12.34 8.39
CA THR A 103 -16.87 -13.50 8.38
C THR A 103 -16.04 -13.55 7.10
N THR A 104 -16.65 -13.24 5.95
CA THR A 104 -15.95 -13.18 4.66
C THR A 104 -14.85 -12.11 4.67
N CYS A 105 -15.13 -10.93 5.20
CA CYS A 105 -14.15 -9.86 5.34
C CYS A 105 -13.00 -10.26 6.26
N TYR A 106 -13.29 -10.81 7.46
CA TYR A 106 -12.24 -11.26 8.37
C TYR A 106 -11.37 -12.38 7.79
N ALA A 107 -11.97 -13.31 7.03
CA ALA A 107 -11.23 -14.36 6.35
C ALA A 107 -10.27 -13.81 5.28
N ARG A 108 -10.66 -12.73 4.58
CA ARG A 108 -9.76 -12.04 3.64
C ARG A 108 -8.61 -11.35 4.36
N ALA A 109 -8.88 -10.66 5.46
CA ALA A 109 -7.83 -10.06 6.28
C ALA A 109 -6.82 -11.12 6.76
N LEU A 110 -7.31 -12.25 7.26
CA LEU A 110 -6.46 -13.34 7.74
C LEU A 110 -5.56 -13.93 6.65
N LYS A 111 -6.07 -14.07 5.42
CA LYS A 111 -5.26 -14.56 4.29
C LYS A 111 -4.09 -13.65 3.96
N LEU A 112 -4.22 -12.35 4.19
CA LEU A 112 -3.18 -11.36 3.92
C LEU A 112 -2.15 -11.26 5.05
N THR A 113 -2.52 -11.62 6.28
CA THR A 113 -1.60 -11.56 7.44
C THR A 113 -0.89 -12.87 7.74
N VAL A 114 -1.40 -13.99 7.22
CA VAL A 114 -0.86 -15.34 7.45
C VAL A 114 -0.23 -15.93 6.16
N GLY A 115 -0.10 -15.11 5.11
CA GLY A 115 0.48 -15.49 3.81
C GLY A 115 1.99 -15.33 3.74
#